data_AF-A0A9E2U6D6-F1
#
_entry.id   AF-A0A9E2U6D6-F1
#
_cell.length_a   1.000
_cell.length_b   1.000
_cell.length_c   1.000
_cell.angle_alpha   90.00
_cell.angle_beta   90.00
_cell.angle_gamma   90.00
#
_symmetry.space_group_name_H-M   'P 1'
#
loop_
_entity.id
_entity.type
_entity.pdbx_description
1 polymer ?
#
loop_
_entity_poly.entity_id
_entity_poly.type
_entity_poly.pdbx_seq_one_letter_code
_entity_poly.pdbx_strand_id
1 'polypeptide(L)'
;MPRPRLGLRPMTAAERQARRRAKLRRNAPAAASAPRSLPRPRRWAIAVAMLLALQDEYRTWLDNLPEGLEDSSTAEKLRAITELDLEELSAIDPPRGYGRD
;
A
#
# COMPACT_ATOMS: atom_id res chain seq x y z
N MET A 1 2.78 40.70 54.03
CA MET A 1 3.44 39.91 52.96
C MET A 1 2.67 40.12 51.65
N PRO A 2 3.23 40.76 50.61
CA PRO A 2 2.53 40.88 49.33
C PRO A 2 2.73 39.61 48.50
N ARG A 3 1.64 39.10 47.91
CA ARG A 3 1.64 37.92 47.02
C ARG A 3 2.33 38.27 45.69
N PRO A 4 3.20 37.41 45.13
CA PRO A 4 3.84 37.69 43.85
C PRO A 4 2.81 37.64 42.71
N ARG A 5 2.82 38.69 41.86
CA ARG A 5 2.01 38.78 40.64
C ARG A 5 2.63 37.89 39.55
N LEU A 6 1.97 36.79 39.22
CA LEU A 6 2.26 36.03 38.01
C LEU A 6 1.93 36.89 36.78
N GLY A 7 2.95 37.22 35.96
CA GLY A 7 2.76 37.76 34.61
C GLY A 7 3.28 39.19 34.38
N LEU A 8 4.58 39.43 34.58
CA LEU A 8 5.20 40.73 34.25
C LEU A 8 5.58 40.88 32.76
N ARG A 9 5.34 39.88 31.91
CA ARG A 9 5.56 39.99 30.46
C ARG A 9 4.42 39.29 29.71
N PRO A 10 3.69 39.98 28.82
CA PRO A 10 2.72 39.32 27.96
C PRO A 10 3.47 38.32 27.09
N MET A 11 2.99 37.08 27.03
CA MET A 11 3.60 36.04 26.20
C MET A 11 3.74 36.52 24.76
N THR A 12 4.84 36.20 24.12
CA THR A 12 5.00 36.44 22.68
C THR A 12 4.13 35.46 21.88
N ALA A 13 3.87 35.76 20.61
CA ALA A 13 3.17 34.84 19.71
C ALA A 13 3.91 33.49 19.59
N ALA A 14 5.25 33.54 19.53
CA ALA A 14 6.11 32.37 19.47
C ALA A 14 5.97 31.49 20.73
N GLU A 15 5.97 32.10 21.91
CA GLU A 15 5.80 31.37 23.18
C GLU A 15 4.39 30.77 23.31
N ARG A 16 3.35 31.49 22.87
CA ARG A 16 1.99 30.95 22.83
C ARG A 16 1.92 29.75 21.90
N GLN A 17 2.54 29.83 20.73
CA GLN A 17 2.56 28.74 19.76
C GLN A 17 3.41 27.55 20.27
N ALA A 18 4.52 27.79 20.97
CA ALA A 18 5.31 26.75 21.60
C ALA A 18 4.52 26.03 22.71
N ARG A 19 3.82 26.76 23.58
CA ARG A 19 2.95 26.17 24.60
C ARG A 19 1.80 25.38 23.99
N ARG A 20 1.15 25.90 22.94
CA ARG A 20 0.09 25.19 22.23
C ARG A 20 0.61 23.88 21.62
N ARG A 21 1.77 23.90 20.95
CA ARG A 21 2.42 22.69 20.40
C ARG A 21 2.79 21.68 21.49
N ALA A 22 3.33 22.14 22.62
CA ALA A 22 3.66 21.27 23.76
C ALA A 22 2.40 20.62 24.37
N LYS A 23 1.31 21.38 24.51
CA LYS A 23 0.02 20.87 24.99
C LYS A 23 -0.57 19.84 24.01
N LEU A 24 -0.50 20.11 22.71
CA LEU A 24 -0.95 19.18 21.67
C LEU A 24 -0.09 17.90 21.65
N ARG A 25 1.23 17.97 21.81
CA ARG A 25 2.10 16.77 21.88
C ARG A 25 1.86 15.92 23.13
N ARG A 26 1.56 16.54 24.28
CA ARG A 26 1.21 15.82 25.52
C ARG A 26 -0.14 15.14 25.47
N ASN A 27 -1.07 15.71 24.72
CA ASN A 27 -2.45 15.23 24.61
C ASN A 27 -2.71 14.45 23.32
N ALA A 28 -1.73 14.37 22.42
CA ALA A 28 -1.82 13.53 21.25
C ALA A 28 -1.74 12.08 21.74
N PRO A 29 -2.74 11.23 21.44
CA PRO A 29 -2.54 9.80 21.57
C PRO A 29 -1.28 9.45 20.76
N ALA A 30 -0.52 8.45 21.19
CA ALA A 30 0.52 7.84 20.35
C ALA A 30 -0.20 7.20 19.16
N ALA A 31 -0.54 8.03 18.17
CA ALA A 31 -1.08 7.58 16.91
C ALA A 31 0.06 6.82 16.26
N ALA A 32 0.08 5.50 16.42
CA ALA A 32 0.75 4.63 15.49
C ALA A 32 0.22 5.05 14.13
N SER A 33 1.01 5.81 13.37
CA SER A 33 0.60 6.15 12.01
C SER A 33 0.38 4.82 11.33
N ALA A 34 -0.85 4.56 10.87
CA ALA A 34 -1.15 3.35 10.13
C ALA A 34 -0.04 3.16 9.08
N PRO A 35 0.49 1.93 8.90
CA PRO A 35 1.58 1.69 7.98
C PRO A 35 1.22 2.31 6.63
N ARG A 36 2.09 3.21 6.13
CA ARG A 36 1.82 3.89 4.85
C ARG A 36 1.63 2.81 3.79
N SER A 37 0.47 2.82 3.13
CA SER A 37 0.23 1.95 1.98
C SER A 37 1.33 2.17 0.95
N LEU A 38 1.80 1.11 0.32
CA LEU A 38 2.79 1.21 -0.75
C LEU A 38 2.31 2.16 -1.88
N PRO A 39 3.22 2.91 -2.52
CA PRO A 39 2.90 3.74 -3.68
C PRO A 39 2.16 2.95 -4.76
N ARG A 40 1.28 3.61 -5.52
CA ARG A 40 0.47 2.95 -6.58
C ARG A 40 1.32 2.15 -7.58
N PRO A 41 2.44 2.67 -8.14
CA PRO A 41 3.30 1.89 -9.04
C PRO A 41 3.87 0.61 -8.42
N ARG A 42 4.23 0.67 -7.12
CA ARG A 42 4.78 -0.49 -6.42
C ARG A 42 3.70 -1.54 -6.15
N ARG A 43 2.47 -1.12 -5.84
CA ARG A 43 1.34 -2.05 -5.71
C ARG A 43 0.98 -2.70 -7.04
N TRP A 44 1.05 -1.95 -8.14
CA TRP A 44 0.89 -2.48 -9.50
C TRP A 44 1.92 -3.58 -9.79
N ALA A 45 3.22 -3.27 -9.65
CA ALA A 45 4.28 -4.23 -9.91
C ALA A 45 4.15 -5.52 -9.08
N ILE A 46 3.79 -5.40 -7.79
CA ILE A 46 3.55 -6.56 -6.92
C ILE A 46 2.34 -7.37 -7.40
N ALA A 47 1.23 -6.72 -7.74
CA ALA A 47 0.02 -7.40 -8.20
C ALA A 47 0.26 -8.15 -9.52
N VAL A 48 0.93 -7.53 -10.49
CA VAL A 48 1.27 -8.18 -11.76
C VAL A 48 2.19 -9.38 -11.54
N ALA A 49 3.24 -9.22 -10.72
CA ALA A 49 4.14 -10.33 -10.39
C ALA A 49 3.41 -11.50 -9.71
N MET A 50 2.45 -11.21 -8.81
CA MET A 50 1.63 -12.25 -8.18
C MET A 50 0.73 -12.97 -9.19
N LEU A 51 0.12 -12.25 -10.13
CA LEU A 51 -0.72 -12.85 -11.17
C LEU A 51 0.11 -13.76 -12.09
N LEU A 52 1.32 -13.33 -12.48
CA LEU A 52 2.24 -14.13 -13.28
C LEU A 52 2.66 -15.41 -12.55
N ALA A 53 3.00 -15.31 -11.26
CA ALA A 53 3.36 -16.48 -10.45
C ALA A 53 2.20 -17.48 -10.36
N LEU A 54 0.97 -17.00 -10.10
CA LEU A 54 -0.21 -17.86 -10.06
C LEU A 54 -0.47 -18.53 -11.43
N GLN A 55 -0.30 -17.80 -12.54
CA GLN A 55 -0.46 -18.38 -13.86
C GLN A 55 0.53 -19.52 -14.10
N ASP A 56 1.78 -19.38 -13.65
CA ASP A 56 2.80 -20.42 -13.77
C ASP A 56 2.47 -21.65 -12.91
N GLU A 57 1.96 -21.44 -11.69
CA GLU A 57 1.43 -22.52 -10.83
C GLU A 57 0.27 -23.27 -11.51
N TYR A 58 -0.67 -22.55 -12.12
CA TYR A 58 -1.80 -23.16 -12.84
C TYR A 58 -1.35 -23.87 -14.13
N ARG A 59 -0.34 -23.35 -14.83
CA ARG A 59 0.27 -24.01 -15.99
C ARG A 59 0.91 -25.33 -15.59
N THR A 60 1.71 -25.31 -14.52
CA THR A 60 2.29 -26.52 -13.95
C THR A 60 1.22 -27.54 -13.56
N TRP A 61 0.09 -27.09 -13.00
CA TRP A 61 -1.01 -27.99 -12.70
C TRP A 61 -1.64 -28.58 -13.97
N LEU A 62 -1.88 -27.76 -15.00
CA LEU A 62 -2.41 -28.23 -16.28
C LEU A 62 -1.48 -29.28 -16.93
N ASP A 63 -0.17 -29.03 -16.92
CA ASP A 63 0.83 -29.92 -17.53
C ASP A 63 0.96 -31.27 -16.82
N ASN A 64 0.58 -31.34 -15.53
CA ASN A 64 0.60 -32.56 -14.72
C ASN A 64 -0.79 -33.21 -14.57
N LEU A 65 -1.77 -32.77 -15.37
CA LEU A 65 -3.13 -33.30 -15.28
C LEU A 65 -3.19 -34.75 -15.80
N PRO A 66 -3.86 -35.69 -15.11
CA PRO A 66 -4.08 -37.03 -15.63
C PRO A 66 -4.89 -37.02 -16.94
N GLU A 67 -4.56 -37.90 -17.89
CA GLU A 67 -5.23 -38.01 -19.20
C GLU A 67 -6.76 -38.11 -19.09
N GLY A 68 -7.27 -38.84 -18.09
CA GLY A 68 -8.72 -38.96 -17.85
C GLY A 68 -9.43 -37.69 -17.39
N LEU A 69 -8.70 -36.59 -17.17
CA LEU A 69 -9.24 -35.29 -16.74
C LEU A 69 -9.01 -34.18 -17.76
N GLU A 70 -8.39 -34.46 -18.92
CA GLU A 70 -8.09 -33.45 -19.95
C GLU A 70 -9.34 -32.75 -20.50
N ASP A 71 -10.46 -33.46 -20.60
CA ASP A 71 -11.76 -32.92 -21.07
C ASP A 71 -12.65 -32.43 -19.92
N SER A 72 -12.12 -32.34 -18.69
CA SER A 72 -12.90 -31.91 -17.54
C SER A 72 -13.09 -30.39 -17.49
N SER A 73 -14.14 -29.94 -16.79
CA SER A 73 -14.34 -28.51 -16.48
C SER A 73 -13.14 -27.90 -15.73
N THR A 74 -12.35 -28.72 -15.01
CA THR A 74 -11.13 -28.24 -14.36
C THR A 74 -10.07 -27.89 -15.39
N ALA A 75 -9.83 -28.75 -16.39
CA ALA A 75 -8.87 -28.50 -17.45
C ALA A 75 -9.23 -27.24 -18.27
N GLU A 76 -10.51 -27.05 -18.56
CA GLU A 76 -11.00 -25.85 -19.25
C GLU A 76 -10.69 -24.56 -18.47
N LYS A 77 -10.93 -24.56 -17.15
CA LYS A 77 -10.62 -23.40 -16.29
C LYS A 77 -9.13 -23.14 -16.17
N LEU A 78 -8.32 -24.19 -16.04
CA LEU A 78 -6.86 -24.07 -16.01
C LEU A 78 -6.36 -23.45 -17.31
N ARG A 79 -6.83 -23.95 -18.45
CA ARG A 79 -6.49 -23.44 -19.77
C ARG A 79 -6.90 -21.97 -19.94
N ALA A 80 -8.11 -21.61 -19.52
CA ALA A 80 -8.57 -20.22 -19.54
C ALA A 80 -7.67 -19.27 -18.72
N ILE A 81 -7.08 -19.74 -17.61
CA ILE A 81 -6.13 -18.94 -16.82
C ILE A 81 -4.77 -18.85 -17.50
N THR A 82 -4.28 -19.96 -18.06
CA THR A 82 -2.94 -20.04 -18.67
C THR A 82 -2.85 -19.35 -20.03
N GLU A 83 -3.98 -19.18 -20.71
CA GLU A 83 -4.11 -18.44 -21.98
C GLU A 83 -4.23 -16.93 -21.81
N LEU A 84 -4.37 -16.41 -20.58
CA LEU A 84 -4.37 -14.96 -20.35
C LEU A 84 -3.01 -14.35 -20.71
N ASP A 85 -3.01 -13.32 -21.55
CA ASP A 85 -1.80 -12.54 -21.84
C ASP A 85 -1.49 -11.57 -20.68
N LEU A 86 -0.79 -12.08 -19.67
CA LEU A 86 -0.30 -11.28 -18.55
C LEU A 86 1.03 -10.56 -18.87
N GLU A 87 1.69 -10.92 -19.97
CA GLU A 87 2.91 -10.23 -20.41
C GLU A 87 2.57 -8.83 -20.91
N GLU A 88 1.46 -8.67 -21.65
CA GLU A 88 0.92 -7.35 -22.02
C GLU A 88 0.68 -6.48 -20.77
N LEU A 89 0.10 -7.05 -19.71
CA LEU A 89 -0.12 -6.35 -18.45
C LEU A 89 1.20 -5.94 -17.77
N SER A 90 2.24 -6.78 -17.89
CA SER A 90 3.57 -6.52 -17.32
C SER A 90 4.36 -5.42 -18.03
N ALA A 91 4.08 -5.20 -19.32
CA ALA A 91 4.73 -4.19 -20.13
C ALA A 91 4.26 -2.75 -19.82
N ILE A 92 3.14 -2.61 -19.09
CA ILE A 92 2.57 -1.30 -18.74
C ILE A 92 3.39 -0.63 -17.64
N ASP A 93 3.95 0.56 -17.92
CA ASP A 93 4.54 1.44 -16.90
C ASP A 93 3.46 2.33 -16.26
N PRO A 94 3.10 2.13 -14.99
CA PRO A 94 2.08 2.92 -14.33
C PRO A 94 2.59 4.32 -13.96
N PRO A 95 1.74 5.37 -14.02
CA PRO A 95 2.14 6.73 -13.71
C PRO A 95 2.63 6.87 -12.26
N ARG A 96 3.71 7.64 -12.04
CA ARG A 96 4.36 7.84 -10.73
C ARG A 96 3.62 8.88 -9.87
N GLY A 97 2.69 9.62 -10.49
CA GLY A 97 1.84 10.63 -9.90
C GLY A 97 2.09 12.01 -10.48
N TYR A 98 1.24 12.98 -10.12
CA TYR A 98 1.31 14.34 -10.65
C TYR A 98 2.73 14.94 -10.55
N GLY A 99 3.28 15.34 -11.70
CA GLY A 99 4.58 16.02 -11.82
C GLY A 99 5.82 15.14 -11.55
N ARG A 100 5.68 13.81 -11.61
CA ARG A 100 6.79 12.84 -11.45
C ARG A 100 7.07 11.99 -12.69
N ASP A 101 6.29 12.21 -13.74
CA ASP A 101 6.39 11.58 -15.05
C ASP A 101 6.91 12.61 -16.05
#